data_AF-A0A496SM06-F1
#
_entry.id   AF-A0A496SM06-F1
#
_cell.length_a   1.000
_cell.length_b   1.000
_cell.length_c   1.000
_cell.angle_alpha   90.00
_cell.angle_beta   90.00
_cell.angle_gamma   90.00
#
_symmetry.space_group_name_H-M   'P 1'
#
loop_
_entity.id
_entity.type
_entity.pdbx_description
1 polymer ?
#
loop_
_entity_poly.entity_id
_entity_poly.type
_entity_poly.pdbx_seq_one_letter_code
_entity_poly.pdbx_strand_id
1 'polypeptide(L)'
;MDDQYLITSGVEKMPFYGTNMIVDDPNVLVLSTYADLPVLVARFCQSENAVGLVVGLGTNFFFDNWAFEGRYSDIPDEYPKRFVENVAFYASISKNFSISIPTTVSAQRYEFSVESAIPLSHAVLADSLGEVNLLAWQSAEHEYSFNYVPRATGNQTLTLMFYNESTTGRGYVPLKYELTASGSLSDNKDPIIEYVRVKPSTPTGSSTIYIYVNITDDTALSSITAEKDGETLTVYYDYDAGLWVIVVPPVGPGVSKINVTITAVDMFGNSAEEEVSVSISALPFDVTTIAIIAVVVIAVIGVVLILKRRKS
;
A
#
# COMPACT_ATOMS: atom_id res chain seq x y z
N MET A 1 1.03 15.19 0.77
CA MET A 1 0.22 15.21 -0.46
C MET A 1 -1.17 14.94 0.03
N ASP A 2 -2.07 15.91 0.00
CA ASP A 2 -3.45 15.68 0.45
C ASP A 2 -4.05 14.62 -0.47
N ASP A 3 -4.59 13.55 0.12
CA ASP A 3 -5.16 12.44 -0.64
C ASP A 3 -6.31 12.96 -1.50
N GLN A 4 -6.17 12.86 -2.83
CA GLN A 4 -7.22 13.25 -3.75
C GLN A 4 -8.28 12.14 -3.82
N TYR A 5 -9.56 12.48 -3.72
CA TYR A 5 -10.61 11.47 -3.89
C TYR A 5 -10.66 10.96 -5.34
N LEU A 6 -10.95 9.67 -5.52
CA LEU A 6 -11.05 9.03 -6.84
C LEU A 6 -11.94 9.83 -7.80
N ILE A 7 -13.08 10.29 -7.28
CA ILE A 7 -14.09 11.03 -8.05
C ILE A 7 -13.54 12.35 -8.61
N THR A 8 -12.63 13.01 -7.89
CA THR A 8 -12.00 14.27 -8.30
C THR A 8 -10.53 14.10 -8.71
N SER A 9 -10.05 12.86 -8.92
CA SER A 9 -8.66 12.60 -9.29
C SER A 9 -8.30 13.27 -10.62
N GLY A 10 -7.23 14.07 -10.62
CA GLY A 10 -6.83 14.87 -11.79
C GLY A 10 -7.81 16.00 -12.17
N VAL A 11 -8.68 16.42 -11.25
CA VAL A 11 -9.64 17.52 -11.44
C VAL A 11 -9.39 18.61 -10.40
N GLU A 12 -8.72 19.69 -10.80
CA GLU A 12 -8.37 20.78 -9.87
C GLU A 12 -9.49 21.82 -9.71
N LYS A 13 -10.28 22.02 -10.77
CA LYS A 13 -11.35 23.03 -10.81
C LYS A 13 -12.55 22.48 -11.55
N MET A 14 -13.75 22.92 -11.15
CA MET A 14 -15.00 22.54 -11.81
C MET A 14 -15.83 23.78 -12.14
N PRO A 15 -16.61 23.77 -13.24
CA PRO A 15 -17.56 24.84 -13.52
C PRO A 15 -18.58 24.96 -12.41
N PHE A 16 -18.63 26.14 -11.79
CA PHE A 16 -19.56 26.42 -10.71
C PHE A 16 -20.42 27.64 -11.04
N TYR A 17 -21.71 27.38 -11.24
CA TYR A 17 -22.75 28.40 -11.28
C TYR A 17 -24.00 27.84 -10.59
N GLY A 18 -24.08 28.00 -9.28
CA GLY A 18 -25.22 27.48 -8.53
C GLY A 18 -25.16 27.78 -7.03
N THR A 19 -25.62 26.83 -6.21
CA THR A 19 -25.79 26.99 -4.77
C THR A 19 -24.77 26.16 -3.99
N ASN A 20 -24.43 26.63 -2.80
CA ASN A 20 -23.74 25.80 -1.82
C ASN A 20 -24.66 24.71 -1.26
N MET A 21 -24.05 23.74 -0.58
CA MET A 21 -24.69 22.67 0.18
C MET A 21 -24.32 22.77 1.66
N ILE A 22 -25.27 22.46 2.53
CA ILE A 22 -25.04 22.24 3.95
C ILE A 22 -24.79 20.74 4.16
N VAL A 23 -23.70 20.41 4.84
CA VAL A 23 -23.28 19.02 5.09
C VAL A 23 -23.38 18.72 6.58
N ASP A 24 -24.45 18.04 6.96
CA ASP A 24 -24.76 17.72 8.37
C ASP A 24 -24.36 16.28 8.77
N ASP A 25 -23.96 15.44 7.81
CA ASP A 25 -23.56 14.05 8.05
C ASP A 25 -22.03 13.91 7.89
N PRO A 26 -21.29 13.46 8.93
CA PRO A 26 -19.83 13.30 8.89
C PRO A 26 -19.33 12.21 7.91
N ASN A 27 -20.25 11.42 7.35
CA ASN A 27 -19.94 10.42 6.31
C ASN A 27 -20.06 10.98 4.89
N VAL A 28 -20.47 12.23 4.73
CA VAL A 28 -20.48 12.92 3.44
C VAL A 28 -19.13 13.60 3.23
N LEU A 29 -18.46 13.24 2.15
CA LEU A 29 -17.19 13.81 1.76
C LEU A 29 -17.42 15.14 1.06
N VAL A 30 -16.74 16.19 1.49
CA VAL A 30 -16.63 17.44 0.74
C VAL A 30 -15.50 17.29 -0.28
N LEU A 31 -15.86 17.23 -1.56
CA LEU A 31 -14.90 17.04 -2.64
C LEU A 31 -14.43 18.36 -3.26
N SER A 32 -15.23 19.43 -3.13
CA SER A 32 -14.87 20.77 -3.59
C SER A 32 -15.68 21.86 -2.86
N THR A 33 -15.06 23.03 -2.74
CA THR A 33 -15.63 24.22 -2.09
C THR A 33 -15.53 25.45 -2.98
N TYR A 34 -16.50 26.36 -2.88
CA TYR A 34 -16.44 27.70 -3.45
C TYR A 34 -16.63 28.73 -2.33
N ALA A 35 -15.65 29.62 -2.14
CA ALA A 35 -15.60 30.55 -1.01
C ALA A 35 -15.83 29.83 0.34
N ASP A 36 -15.09 28.73 0.55
CA ASP A 36 -15.15 27.85 1.73
C ASP A 36 -16.49 27.14 1.98
N LEU A 37 -17.44 27.23 1.05
CA LEU A 37 -18.73 26.55 1.13
C LEU A 37 -18.74 25.30 0.26
N PRO A 38 -19.23 24.14 0.74
CA PRO A 38 -19.31 22.91 -0.06
C PRO A 38 -20.17 23.08 -1.33
N VAL A 39 -19.64 22.66 -2.48
CA VAL A 39 -20.33 22.73 -3.78
C VAL A 39 -20.27 21.42 -4.57
N LEU A 40 -19.44 20.48 -4.14
CA LEU A 40 -19.41 19.11 -4.63
C LEU A 40 -19.20 18.19 -3.43
N VAL A 41 -20.10 17.23 -3.27
CA VAL A 41 -20.03 16.25 -2.18
C VAL A 41 -20.24 14.84 -2.71
N ALA A 42 -19.77 13.85 -1.97
CA ALA A 42 -20.05 12.45 -2.27
C ALA A 42 -20.31 11.64 -1.00
N ARG A 43 -21.10 10.59 -1.14
CA ARG A 43 -21.27 9.56 -0.11
C ARG A 43 -21.20 8.19 -0.76
N PHE A 44 -20.37 7.32 -0.21
CA PHE A 44 -20.39 5.90 -0.53
C PHE A 44 -21.46 5.22 0.32
N CYS A 45 -22.45 4.62 -0.32
CA CYS A 45 -23.61 4.00 0.31
C CYS A 45 -23.46 2.48 0.27
N GLN A 46 -23.26 1.86 1.42
CA GLN A 46 -22.94 0.44 1.50
C GLN A 46 -24.21 -0.41 1.67
N SER A 47 -24.16 -1.62 1.13
CA SER A 47 -25.07 -2.73 1.37
C SER A 47 -24.26 -4.01 1.53
N GLU A 48 -24.88 -5.12 1.93
CA GLU A 48 -24.19 -6.41 2.12
C GLU A 48 -23.41 -6.87 0.87
N ASN A 49 -23.85 -6.51 -0.34
CA ASN A 49 -23.31 -7.06 -1.59
C ASN A 49 -22.79 -5.99 -2.57
N ALA A 50 -22.83 -4.71 -2.21
CA ALA A 50 -22.44 -3.64 -3.11
C ALA A 50 -22.20 -2.33 -2.37
N VAL A 51 -21.35 -1.48 -2.95
CA VAL A 51 -21.15 -0.10 -2.52
C VAL A 51 -21.61 0.84 -3.62
N GLY A 52 -22.69 1.57 -3.38
CA GLY A 52 -23.18 2.64 -4.25
C GLY A 52 -22.45 3.97 -4.01
N LEU A 53 -22.67 4.91 -4.91
CA LEU A 53 -22.19 6.28 -4.79
C LEU A 53 -23.35 7.25 -5.02
N VAL A 54 -23.48 8.21 -4.11
CA VAL A 54 -24.31 9.40 -4.29
C VAL A 54 -23.39 10.59 -4.45
N VAL A 55 -23.55 11.34 -5.53
CA VAL A 55 -22.84 12.60 -5.78
C VAL A 55 -23.83 13.76 -5.66
N GLY A 56 -23.51 14.73 -4.81
CA GLY A 56 -24.24 15.98 -4.69
C GLY A 56 -23.51 17.09 -5.44
N LEU A 57 -24.23 17.78 -6.33
CA LEU A 57 -23.71 18.89 -7.13
C LEU A 57 -24.45 20.18 -6.79
N GLY A 58 -23.70 21.20 -6.38
CA GLY A 58 -24.21 22.56 -6.20
C GLY A 58 -24.38 23.33 -7.51
N THR A 59 -24.15 22.70 -8.66
CA THR A 59 -24.05 23.32 -9.98
C THR A 59 -24.61 22.36 -11.04
N ASN A 60 -25.05 22.89 -12.18
CA ASN A 60 -25.68 22.14 -13.26
C ASN A 60 -24.71 21.73 -14.38
N PHE A 61 -23.38 21.89 -14.21
CA PHE A 61 -22.41 21.66 -15.29
C PHE A 61 -22.54 20.27 -15.96
N PHE A 62 -23.00 19.26 -15.21
CA PHE A 62 -23.18 17.90 -15.70
C PHE A 62 -24.19 17.81 -16.86
N PHE A 63 -25.07 18.81 -16.98
CA PHE A 63 -26.10 18.93 -18.01
C PHE A 63 -25.83 20.09 -18.98
N ASP A 64 -24.67 20.75 -18.89
CA ASP A 64 -24.34 21.93 -19.67
C ASP A 64 -23.28 21.62 -20.73
N ASN A 65 -23.67 21.71 -22.01
CA ASN A 65 -22.74 21.52 -23.13
C ASN A 65 -21.56 22.49 -23.09
N TRP A 66 -21.71 23.69 -22.51
CA TRP A 66 -20.62 24.66 -22.38
C TRP A 66 -19.47 24.13 -21.52
N ALA A 67 -19.76 23.29 -20.53
CA ALA A 67 -18.75 22.66 -19.69
C ALA A 67 -17.88 21.70 -20.51
N PHE A 68 -18.51 20.88 -21.36
CA PHE A 68 -17.82 19.87 -22.17
C PHE A 68 -17.16 20.44 -23.44
N GLU A 69 -17.57 21.64 -23.86
CA GLU A 69 -16.99 22.39 -24.97
C GLU A 69 -15.91 23.40 -24.55
N GLY A 70 -15.56 23.47 -23.26
CA GLY A 70 -14.49 24.36 -22.78
C GLY A 70 -14.83 25.84 -22.82
N ARG A 71 -16.11 26.20 -22.70
CA ARG A 71 -16.56 27.61 -22.79
C ARG A 71 -16.49 28.36 -21.46
N TYR A 72 -16.26 27.66 -20.35
CA TYR A 72 -16.03 28.29 -19.05
C TYR A 72 -14.59 28.80 -18.97
N SER A 73 -14.44 30.11 -18.71
CA SER A 73 -13.12 30.72 -18.53
C SER A 73 -12.36 30.08 -17.38
N ASP A 74 -11.06 29.89 -17.55
CA ASP A 74 -10.12 29.34 -16.55
C ASP A 74 -10.41 27.90 -16.08
N ILE A 75 -11.25 27.17 -16.81
CA ILE A 75 -11.53 25.74 -16.57
C ILE A 75 -11.22 24.97 -17.86
N PRO A 76 -10.16 24.14 -17.86
CA PRO A 76 -9.88 23.21 -18.95
C PRO A 76 -11.08 22.31 -19.25
N ASP A 77 -11.36 22.09 -20.54
CA ASP A 77 -12.48 21.24 -21.00
C ASP A 77 -12.30 19.76 -20.64
N GLU A 78 -11.06 19.36 -20.34
CA GLU A 78 -10.71 18.04 -19.81
C GLU A 78 -11.20 17.79 -18.38
N TYR A 79 -11.38 18.82 -17.54
CA TYR A 79 -11.76 18.65 -16.14
C TYR A 79 -13.19 18.08 -15.99
N PRO A 80 -14.24 18.63 -16.63
CA PRO A 80 -15.56 18.02 -16.62
C PRO A 80 -15.58 16.61 -17.22
N LYS A 81 -14.82 16.36 -18.29
CA LYS A 81 -14.71 15.04 -18.93
C LYS A 81 -14.10 14.03 -17.97
N ARG A 82 -12.97 14.38 -17.33
CA ARG A 82 -12.28 13.55 -16.35
C ARG A 82 -13.15 13.23 -15.13
N PHE A 83 -13.89 14.21 -14.62
CA PHE A 83 -14.83 13.99 -13.54
C PHE A 83 -15.89 12.93 -13.90
N VAL A 84 -16.49 13.04 -15.09
CA VAL A 84 -17.45 12.04 -15.58
C VAL A 84 -16.79 10.67 -15.76
N GLU A 85 -15.57 10.62 -16.31
CA GLU A 85 -14.78 9.39 -16.44
C GLU A 85 -14.52 8.73 -15.08
N ASN A 86 -14.15 9.50 -14.06
CA ASN A 86 -13.91 9.00 -12.71
C ASN A 86 -15.19 8.42 -12.07
N VAL A 87 -16.33 9.10 -12.24
CA VAL A 87 -17.64 8.60 -11.78
C VAL A 87 -18.02 7.32 -12.51
N ALA A 88 -17.85 7.29 -13.84
CA ALA A 88 -18.14 6.11 -14.66
C ALA A 88 -17.22 4.93 -14.33
N PHE A 89 -15.94 5.19 -14.10
CA PHE A 89 -14.97 4.21 -13.63
C PHE A 89 -15.41 3.62 -12.30
N TYR A 90 -15.70 4.46 -11.30
CA TYR A 90 -16.19 3.97 -10.01
C TYR A 90 -17.46 3.14 -10.16
N ALA A 91 -18.44 3.61 -10.94
CA ALA A 91 -19.67 2.87 -11.19
C ALA A 91 -19.40 1.48 -11.80
N SER A 92 -18.40 1.36 -12.68
CA SER A 92 -18.03 0.07 -13.30
C SER A 92 -17.44 -0.95 -12.31
N ILE A 93 -16.79 -0.48 -11.24
CA ILE A 93 -16.14 -1.33 -10.22
C ILE A 93 -16.96 -1.47 -8.92
N SER A 94 -17.98 -0.63 -8.72
CA SER A 94 -18.78 -0.53 -7.49
C SER A 94 -19.37 -1.86 -6.97
N LYS A 95 -19.78 -2.74 -7.88
CA LYS A 95 -20.35 -4.08 -7.57
C LYS A 95 -19.30 -5.10 -7.12
N ASN A 96 -18.02 -4.80 -7.29
CA ASN A 96 -16.91 -5.66 -6.90
C ASN A 96 -16.31 -5.23 -5.55
N PHE A 97 -17.06 -4.42 -4.78
CA PHE A 97 -16.78 -4.17 -3.38
C PHE A 97 -17.76 -4.99 -2.55
N SER A 98 -17.22 -5.88 -1.72
CA SER A 98 -17.99 -6.67 -0.75
C SER A 98 -17.27 -6.60 0.59
N ILE A 99 -18.01 -6.26 1.65
CA ILE A 99 -17.44 -6.07 2.97
C ILE A 99 -18.34 -6.76 3.98
N SER A 100 -17.77 -7.76 4.65
CA SER A 100 -18.45 -8.56 5.66
C SER A 100 -17.93 -8.17 7.04
N ILE A 101 -18.53 -7.12 7.62
CA ILE A 101 -18.21 -6.63 8.97
C ILE A 101 -19.49 -6.63 9.81
N PRO A 102 -19.49 -7.29 10.99
CA PRO A 102 -20.64 -7.25 11.87
C PRO A 102 -20.85 -5.84 12.44
N THR A 103 -22.12 -5.43 12.56
CA THR A 103 -22.49 -4.14 13.17
C THR A 103 -22.31 -4.14 14.69
N THR A 104 -22.16 -5.30 15.31
CA THR A 104 -21.90 -5.44 16.75
C THR A 104 -20.82 -6.49 16.99
N VAL A 105 -19.86 -6.13 17.83
CA VAL A 105 -18.74 -6.99 18.21
C VAL A 105 -18.67 -7.12 19.74
N SER A 106 -18.16 -8.25 20.20
CA SER A 106 -17.94 -8.57 21.62
C SER A 106 -16.45 -8.58 21.94
N ALA A 107 -16.07 -8.74 23.21
CA ALA A 107 -14.68 -8.78 23.67
C ALA A 107 -13.95 -10.08 23.22
N GLN A 108 -13.71 -10.19 21.91
CA GLN A 108 -12.98 -11.29 21.29
C GLN A 108 -12.28 -10.81 20.01
N ARG A 109 -11.40 -11.65 19.47
CA ARG A 109 -10.77 -11.42 18.17
C ARG A 109 -11.72 -11.77 17.02
N TYR A 110 -11.68 -10.94 15.99
CA TYR A 110 -12.35 -11.14 14.72
C TYR A 110 -11.33 -11.09 13.59
N GLU A 111 -11.66 -11.76 12.49
CA GLU A 111 -10.99 -11.61 11.21
C GLU A 111 -12.03 -11.03 10.25
N PHE A 112 -11.75 -9.83 9.76
CA PHE A 112 -12.58 -9.18 8.75
C PHE A 112 -11.98 -9.44 7.38
N SER A 113 -12.85 -9.68 6.40
CA SER A 113 -12.47 -9.81 4.99
C SER A 113 -13.24 -8.80 4.14
N VAL A 114 -12.53 -8.31 3.13
CA VAL A 114 -12.99 -7.29 2.20
C VAL A 114 -12.55 -7.66 0.80
N GLU A 115 -13.51 -7.73 -0.11
CA GLU A 115 -13.25 -7.83 -1.55
C GLU A 115 -13.26 -6.44 -2.18
N SER A 116 -12.31 -6.18 -3.06
CA SER A 116 -12.21 -4.92 -3.78
C SER A 116 -11.57 -5.08 -5.16
N ALA A 117 -12.17 -4.41 -6.16
CA ALA A 117 -11.61 -4.30 -7.50
C ALA A 117 -10.35 -3.43 -7.59
N ILE A 118 -10.09 -2.57 -6.60
CA ILE A 118 -8.92 -1.71 -6.53
C ILE A 118 -8.14 -1.95 -5.23
N PRO A 119 -6.81 -1.73 -5.21
CA PRO A 119 -6.02 -2.07 -4.04
C PRO A 119 -6.41 -1.29 -2.77
N LEU A 120 -6.35 -1.97 -1.62
CA LEU A 120 -6.43 -1.35 -0.31
C LEU A 120 -5.09 -0.67 0.02
N SER A 121 -5.13 0.61 0.37
CA SER A 121 -3.95 1.35 0.84
C SER A 121 -3.71 1.12 2.32
N HIS A 122 -4.72 1.38 3.14
CA HIS A 122 -4.64 1.27 4.59
C HIS A 122 -6.03 1.19 5.22
N ALA A 123 -6.09 0.71 6.46
CA ALA A 123 -7.29 0.64 7.28
C ALA A 123 -7.03 1.34 8.62
N VAL A 124 -7.98 2.17 9.06
CA VAL A 124 -7.88 2.94 10.31
C VAL A 124 -9.11 2.66 11.16
N LEU A 125 -8.90 2.27 12.40
CA LEU A 125 -9.93 2.17 13.41
C LEU A 125 -9.91 3.42 14.29
N ALA A 126 -11.05 4.09 14.42
CA ALA A 126 -11.26 5.17 15.36
C ALA A 126 -12.22 4.70 16.47
N ASP A 127 -11.83 4.89 17.72
CA ASP A 127 -12.65 4.61 18.90
C ASP A 127 -12.42 5.68 19.99
N SER A 128 -12.96 5.49 21.19
CA SER A 128 -12.82 6.47 22.29
C SER A 128 -11.38 6.63 22.82
N LEU A 129 -10.45 5.75 22.47
CA LEU A 129 -9.04 5.83 22.82
C LEU A 129 -8.20 6.52 21.73
N GLY A 130 -8.80 6.81 20.57
CA GLY A 130 -8.16 7.46 19.43
C GLY A 130 -8.12 6.58 18.19
N GLU A 131 -7.22 6.91 17.27
CA GLU A 131 -7.07 6.21 16.00
C GLU A 131 -5.93 5.20 16.05
N VAL A 132 -6.08 4.09 15.33
CA VAL A 132 -5.02 3.10 15.11
C VAL A 132 -5.12 2.47 13.73
N ASN A 133 -3.98 2.15 13.15
CA ASN A 133 -3.96 1.39 11.90
C ASN A 133 -4.28 -0.08 12.18
N LEU A 134 -5.02 -0.69 11.26
CA LEU A 134 -5.15 -2.14 11.19
C LEU A 134 -4.35 -2.61 9.98
N LEU A 135 -3.34 -3.45 10.24
CA LEU A 135 -2.51 -3.99 9.19
C LEU A 135 -3.29 -5.08 8.44
N ALA A 136 -3.69 -4.75 7.22
CA ALA A 136 -4.29 -5.70 6.30
C ALA A 136 -3.25 -6.45 5.50
N TRP A 137 -3.56 -7.70 5.18
CA TRP A 137 -2.80 -8.51 4.24
C TRP A 137 -3.72 -8.95 3.10
N GLN A 138 -3.14 -9.10 1.92
CA GLN A 138 -3.85 -9.68 0.79
C GLN A 138 -4.00 -11.20 1.04
N SER A 139 -5.22 -11.71 1.11
CA SER A 139 -5.51 -13.14 1.31
C SER A 139 -5.76 -13.88 0.01
N ALA A 140 -6.22 -13.17 -1.03
CA ALA A 140 -6.38 -13.68 -2.38
C ALA A 140 -6.30 -12.55 -3.42
N GLU A 141 -6.38 -12.90 -4.71
CA GLU A 141 -6.60 -11.91 -5.75
C GLU A 141 -7.88 -11.11 -5.42
N HIS A 142 -7.76 -9.79 -5.28
CA HIS A 142 -8.86 -8.87 -4.90
C HIS A 142 -9.43 -9.03 -3.47
N GLU A 143 -8.84 -9.84 -2.59
CA GLU A 143 -9.32 -10.02 -1.22
C GLU A 143 -8.27 -9.58 -0.19
N TYR A 144 -8.72 -8.82 0.81
CA TYR A 144 -7.92 -8.32 1.91
C TYR A 144 -8.51 -8.78 3.23
N SER A 145 -7.65 -9.32 4.09
CA SER A 145 -8.02 -9.74 5.44
C SER A 145 -7.25 -8.94 6.48
N PHE A 146 -7.87 -8.72 7.64
CA PHE A 146 -7.22 -8.11 8.79
C PHE A 146 -7.84 -8.61 10.09
N ASN A 147 -7.00 -8.69 11.12
CA ASN A 147 -7.47 -8.98 12.46
C ASN A 147 -8.04 -7.72 13.10
N TYR A 148 -9.03 -7.90 13.97
CA TYR A 148 -9.65 -6.84 14.74
C TYR A 148 -9.95 -7.32 16.15
N VAL A 149 -9.70 -6.44 17.13
CA VAL A 149 -10.09 -6.61 18.53
C VAL A 149 -10.64 -5.27 19.04
N PRO A 150 -11.78 -5.25 19.76
CA PRO A 150 -12.29 -4.00 20.32
C PRO A 150 -11.40 -3.52 21.47
N ARG A 151 -10.77 -2.35 21.33
CA ARG A 151 -9.96 -1.71 22.39
C ARG A 151 -10.81 -0.95 23.41
N ALA A 152 -12.01 -0.52 22.99
CA ALA A 152 -12.96 0.20 23.83
C ALA A 152 -14.40 -0.20 23.52
N THR A 153 -15.28 -0.07 24.51
CA THR A 153 -16.72 -0.26 24.33
C THR A 153 -17.37 0.96 23.68
N GLY A 154 -18.50 0.77 23.00
CA GLY A 154 -19.26 1.83 22.34
C GLY A 154 -19.06 1.87 20.83
N ASN A 155 -19.35 3.02 20.22
CA ASN A 155 -19.24 3.19 18.77
C ASN A 155 -17.78 3.26 18.34
N GLN A 156 -17.49 2.61 17.23
CA GLN A 156 -16.20 2.63 16.56
C GLN A 156 -16.42 2.81 15.06
N THR A 157 -15.51 3.53 14.43
CA THR A 157 -15.52 3.77 12.99
C THR A 157 -14.29 3.11 12.38
N LEU A 158 -14.49 2.12 11.51
CA LEU A 158 -13.44 1.58 10.66
C LEU A 158 -13.47 2.28 9.31
N THR A 159 -12.38 2.91 8.92
CA THR A 159 -12.20 3.53 7.60
C THR A 159 -11.23 2.69 6.77
N LEU A 160 -11.69 2.21 5.62
CA LEU A 160 -10.88 1.51 4.63
C LEU A 160 -10.60 2.44 3.45
N MET A 161 -9.32 2.65 3.17
CA MET A 161 -8.87 3.56 2.11
C MET A 161 -8.39 2.75 0.91
N PHE A 162 -9.20 2.70 -0.14
CA PHE A 162 -8.81 2.08 -1.41
C PHE A 162 -8.24 3.11 -2.36
N TYR A 163 -7.37 2.71 -3.28
CA TYR A 163 -6.76 3.64 -4.22
C TYR A 163 -6.74 3.11 -5.64
N ASN A 164 -6.82 4.02 -6.60
CA ASN A 164 -6.53 3.76 -8.00
C ASN A 164 -5.38 4.67 -8.45
N GLU A 165 -4.38 4.09 -9.09
CA GLU A 165 -3.30 4.85 -9.70
C GLU A 165 -3.61 5.13 -11.17
N SER A 166 -3.34 6.37 -11.58
CA SER A 166 -3.50 6.83 -12.94
C SER A 166 -2.33 7.73 -13.33
N THR A 167 -2.25 8.11 -14.60
CA THR A 167 -1.23 9.06 -15.08
C THR A 167 -1.34 10.44 -14.45
N THR A 168 -2.50 10.80 -13.90
CA THR A 168 -2.75 12.10 -13.28
C THR A 168 -2.58 12.08 -11.75
N GLY A 169 -2.29 10.92 -11.17
CA GLY A 169 -2.10 10.76 -9.73
C GLY A 169 -2.86 9.57 -9.15
N ARG A 170 -2.87 9.52 -7.82
CA ARG A 170 -3.56 8.50 -7.02
C ARG A 170 -4.86 9.07 -6.47
N GLY A 171 -5.98 8.39 -6.79
CA GLY A 171 -7.31 8.74 -6.31
C GLY A 171 -7.84 7.74 -5.30
N TYR A 172 -8.45 8.19 -4.20
CA TYR A 172 -8.89 7.33 -3.10
C TYR A 172 -10.41 7.19 -2.97
N VAL A 173 -10.84 6.01 -2.51
CA VAL A 173 -12.22 5.68 -2.13
C VAL A 173 -12.23 5.33 -0.63
N PRO A 174 -12.64 6.26 0.25
CA PRO A 174 -12.85 5.96 1.67
C PRO A 174 -14.18 5.23 1.89
N LEU A 175 -14.13 4.04 2.48
CA LEU A 175 -15.32 3.32 2.96
C LEU A 175 -15.32 3.30 4.49
N LYS A 176 -16.31 3.96 5.10
CA LYS A 176 -16.48 4.02 6.56
C LYS A 176 -17.51 3.01 7.05
N TYR A 177 -17.17 2.27 8.09
CA TYR A 177 -17.99 1.25 8.73
C TYR A 177 -18.19 1.61 10.19
N GLU A 178 -19.45 1.78 10.58
CA GLU A 178 -19.83 1.99 11.97
C GLU A 178 -20.16 0.65 12.61
N LEU A 179 -19.51 0.36 13.73
CA LEU A 179 -19.77 -0.83 14.54
C LEU A 179 -19.83 -0.48 16.02
N THR A 180 -20.57 -1.27 16.79
CA THR A 180 -20.69 -1.09 18.23
C THR A 180 -20.02 -2.24 18.97
N ALA A 181 -19.05 -1.92 19.83
CA ALA A 181 -18.42 -2.90 20.71
C ALA A 181 -19.15 -3.00 22.04
N SER A 182 -19.67 -4.19 22.34
CA SER A 182 -20.33 -4.50 23.62
C SER A 182 -19.34 -4.82 24.74
N GLY A 183 -18.07 -5.02 24.41
CA GLY A 183 -16.97 -5.31 25.33
C GLY A 183 -15.65 -4.90 24.72
N SER A 184 -14.60 -4.81 25.54
CA SER A 184 -13.25 -4.49 25.10
C SER A 184 -12.24 -5.51 25.64
N LEU A 185 -11.13 -5.64 24.93
CA LEU A 185 -9.93 -6.35 25.37
C LEU A 185 -8.81 -5.36 25.64
N SER A 186 -7.83 -5.82 26.40
CA SER A 186 -6.55 -5.15 26.60
C SER A 186 -5.46 -6.15 26.28
N ASP A 187 -4.36 -5.69 25.70
CA ASP A 187 -3.19 -6.52 25.50
C ASP A 187 -1.90 -5.82 25.94
N ASN A 188 -0.95 -6.63 26.40
CA ASN A 188 0.35 -6.22 26.89
C ASN A 188 1.47 -7.15 26.42
N LYS A 189 1.24 -7.93 25.35
CA LYS A 189 2.21 -8.86 24.80
C LYS A 189 2.75 -8.29 23.52
N ASP A 190 4.07 -8.41 23.34
CA ASP A 190 4.67 -7.98 22.09
C ASP A 190 4.36 -8.99 20.97
N PRO A 191 4.26 -8.52 19.70
CA PRO A 191 4.22 -9.39 18.55
C PRO A 191 5.40 -10.38 18.51
N ILE A 192 5.19 -11.54 17.91
CA ILE A 192 6.25 -12.53 17.71
C ILE A 192 6.74 -12.45 16.27
N ILE A 193 8.05 -12.21 16.09
CA ILE A 193 8.73 -12.20 14.79
C ILE A 193 9.58 -13.47 14.67
N GLU A 194 9.26 -14.34 13.71
CA GLU A 194 10.02 -15.56 13.43
C GLU A 194 10.65 -15.50 12.05
N TYR A 195 11.99 -15.53 11.98
CA TYR A 195 12.69 -15.69 10.73
C TYR A 195 12.45 -17.07 10.13
N VAL A 196 12.04 -17.12 8.86
CA VAL A 196 11.74 -18.38 8.17
C VAL A 196 12.86 -18.75 7.19
N ARG A 197 13.17 -17.85 6.24
CA ARG A 197 14.14 -18.12 5.16
C ARG A 197 14.56 -16.86 4.43
N VAL A 198 15.60 -16.99 3.61
CA VAL A 198 16.06 -15.96 2.68
C VAL A 198 16.07 -16.51 1.25
N LYS A 199 15.75 -15.66 0.26
CA LYS A 199 15.91 -15.93 -1.17
C LYS A 199 16.70 -14.82 -1.86
N PRO A 200 17.66 -15.15 -2.74
CA PRO A 200 18.21 -16.48 -2.97
C PRO A 200 18.91 -17.01 -1.70
N SER A 201 19.06 -18.34 -1.57
CA SER A 201 19.71 -18.96 -0.41
C SER A 201 21.20 -18.61 -0.28
N THR A 202 21.81 -18.20 -1.38
CA THR A 202 23.21 -17.79 -1.47
C THR A 202 23.29 -16.43 -2.17
N PRO A 203 22.89 -15.35 -1.50
CA PRO A 203 22.83 -14.02 -2.12
C PRO A 203 24.23 -13.50 -2.42
N THR A 204 24.37 -12.81 -3.54
CA THR A 204 25.59 -12.08 -3.92
C THR A 204 25.36 -10.58 -3.77
N GLY A 205 26.43 -9.78 -3.83
CA GLY A 205 26.33 -8.31 -3.77
C GLY A 205 25.45 -7.68 -4.86
N SER A 206 25.17 -8.40 -5.95
CA SER A 206 24.27 -7.94 -7.04
C SER A 206 22.85 -8.48 -6.91
N SER A 207 22.55 -9.31 -5.91
CA SER A 207 21.24 -9.93 -5.73
C SER A 207 20.27 -8.98 -5.01
N THR A 208 19.03 -8.91 -5.48
CA THR A 208 17.91 -8.50 -4.61
C THR A 208 17.62 -9.65 -3.66
N ILE A 209 17.53 -9.36 -2.36
CA ILE A 209 17.36 -10.36 -1.31
C ILE A 209 15.95 -10.22 -0.73
N TYR A 210 15.27 -11.36 -0.58
CA TYR A 210 13.94 -11.46 -0.01
C TYR A 210 14.04 -12.22 1.30
N ILE A 211 13.76 -11.55 2.42
CA ILE A 211 13.73 -12.14 3.75
C ILE A 211 12.27 -12.46 4.06
N TYR A 212 11.98 -13.74 4.30
CA TYR A 212 10.65 -14.22 4.64
C TYR A 212 10.56 -14.40 6.16
N VAL A 213 9.57 -13.75 6.77
CA VAL A 213 9.30 -13.83 8.21
C VAL A 213 7.83 -14.14 8.47
N ASN A 214 7.58 -14.89 9.53
CA ASN A 214 6.25 -15.07 10.09
C ASN A 214 6.10 -14.07 11.25
N ILE A 215 5.10 -13.19 11.18
CA ILE A 215 4.85 -12.20 12.22
C ILE A 215 3.44 -12.41 12.71
N THR A 216 3.29 -12.70 14.00
CA THR A 216 2.01 -13.04 14.62
C THR A 216 1.79 -12.24 15.88
N ASP A 217 0.53 -12.04 16.21
CA ASP A 217 0.09 -11.40 17.45
C ASP A 217 -1.23 -12.06 17.87
N ASP A 218 -1.53 -12.09 19.18
CA ASP A 218 -2.81 -12.63 19.65
C ASP A 218 -3.97 -11.64 19.47
N THR A 219 -3.68 -10.37 19.19
CA THR A 219 -4.62 -9.33 18.77
C THR A 219 -4.54 -9.04 17.26
N ALA A 220 -4.28 -7.79 16.88
CA ALA A 220 -4.10 -7.35 15.50
C ALA A 220 -2.81 -6.54 15.36
N LEU A 221 -2.09 -6.78 14.28
CA LEU A 221 -0.93 -5.96 13.92
C LEU A 221 -1.39 -4.58 13.42
N SER A 222 -0.62 -3.55 13.75
CA SER A 222 -0.81 -2.17 13.32
C SER A 222 0.20 -1.78 12.24
N SER A 223 1.46 -2.18 12.41
CA SER A 223 2.51 -1.91 11.43
C SER A 223 3.63 -2.95 11.47
N ILE A 224 4.30 -3.08 10.33
CA ILE A 224 5.59 -3.77 10.20
C ILE A 224 6.51 -2.84 9.43
N THR A 225 7.67 -2.56 10.00
CA THR A 225 8.75 -1.82 9.35
C THR A 225 10.01 -2.67 9.32
N ALA A 226 10.84 -2.43 8.32
CA ALA A 226 12.15 -3.05 8.24
C ALA A 226 13.17 -2.01 7.81
N GLU A 227 14.35 -2.03 8.42
CA GLU A 227 15.41 -1.07 8.16
C GLU A 227 16.75 -1.75 8.01
N LYS A 228 17.61 -1.15 7.18
CA LYS A 228 19.00 -1.55 7.00
C LYS A 228 19.85 -0.29 6.93
N ASP A 229 20.81 -0.14 7.84
CA ASP A 229 21.70 1.02 7.93
C ASP A 229 20.96 2.38 7.95
N GLY A 230 19.76 2.41 8.58
CA GLY A 230 18.89 3.59 8.65
C GLY A 230 18.05 3.86 7.40
N GLU A 231 18.09 2.98 6.39
CA GLU A 231 17.20 3.04 5.23
C GLU A 231 16.01 2.12 5.42
N THR A 232 14.79 2.65 5.25
CA THR A 232 13.54 1.86 5.27
C THR A 232 13.45 0.97 4.05
N LEU A 233 13.15 -0.31 4.28
CA LEU A 233 12.99 -1.32 3.26
C LEU A 233 11.51 -1.54 2.91
N THR A 234 11.26 -2.05 1.71
CA THR A 234 9.91 -2.46 1.30
C THR A 234 9.50 -3.73 2.04
N VAL A 235 8.29 -3.70 2.62
CA VAL A 235 7.64 -4.85 3.26
C VAL A 235 6.31 -5.11 2.56
N TYR A 236 6.01 -6.37 2.23
CA TYR A 236 4.71 -6.79 1.72
C TYR A 236 4.35 -8.19 2.19
N TYR A 237 3.08 -8.56 2.12
CA TYR A 237 2.62 -9.92 2.41
C TYR A 237 2.57 -10.76 1.14
N ASP A 238 3.24 -11.92 1.14
CA ASP A 238 3.18 -12.91 0.07
C ASP A 238 2.13 -13.97 0.44
N TYR A 239 0.95 -13.86 -0.17
CA TYR A 239 -0.21 -14.71 0.15
C TYR A 239 0.00 -16.18 -0.23
N ASP A 240 0.78 -16.46 -1.28
CA ASP A 240 1.13 -17.84 -1.68
C ASP A 240 2.05 -18.49 -0.64
N ALA A 241 2.96 -17.69 -0.06
CA ALA A 241 3.86 -18.13 1.00
C ALA A 241 3.22 -18.13 2.38
N GLY A 242 2.16 -17.34 2.59
CA GLY A 242 1.59 -17.04 3.91
C GLY A 242 2.56 -16.30 4.84
N LEU A 243 3.45 -15.46 4.29
CA LEU A 243 4.55 -14.84 5.03
C LEU A 243 4.74 -13.38 4.63
N TRP A 244 5.26 -12.58 5.57
CA TRP A 244 5.76 -11.24 5.27
C TRP A 244 7.12 -11.32 4.58
N VAL A 245 7.32 -10.47 3.59
CA VAL A 245 8.53 -10.41 2.78
C VAL A 245 9.14 -9.02 2.86
N ILE A 246 10.40 -8.97 3.30
CA ILE A 246 11.23 -7.77 3.30
C ILE A 246 12.13 -7.82 2.07
N VAL A 247 12.12 -6.75 1.27
CA VAL A 247 12.94 -6.62 0.06
C VAL A 247 14.17 -5.78 0.36
N VAL A 248 15.34 -6.41 0.30
CA VAL A 248 16.62 -5.72 0.38
C VAL A 248 17.18 -5.53 -1.04
N PRO A 249 17.44 -4.28 -1.47
CA PRO A 249 18.05 -4.02 -2.77
C PRO A 249 19.50 -4.54 -2.85
N PRO A 250 20.10 -4.64 -4.05
CA PRO A 250 21.50 -5.03 -4.21
C PRO A 250 22.46 -4.18 -3.37
N VAL A 251 23.34 -4.83 -2.62
CA VAL A 251 24.20 -4.20 -1.60
C VAL A 251 25.58 -3.81 -2.13
N GLY A 252 25.89 -4.21 -3.37
CA GLY A 252 27.17 -3.93 -4.03
C GLY A 252 28.27 -4.94 -3.71
N PRO A 253 29.39 -4.87 -4.45
CA PRO A 253 30.53 -5.77 -4.26
C PRO A 253 31.27 -5.49 -2.95
N GLY A 254 31.87 -6.52 -2.37
CA GLY A 254 32.71 -6.41 -1.17
C GLY A 254 31.96 -6.47 0.17
N VAL A 255 30.63 -6.45 0.15
CA VAL A 255 29.79 -6.73 1.33
C VAL A 255 29.75 -8.24 1.58
N SER A 256 30.09 -8.66 2.80
CA SER A 256 30.08 -10.08 3.23
C SER A 256 28.91 -10.43 4.14
N LYS A 257 28.27 -9.42 4.75
CA LYS A 257 27.15 -9.57 5.68
C LYS A 257 26.29 -8.32 5.64
N ILE A 258 24.97 -8.51 5.78
CA ILE A 258 24.02 -7.44 6.11
C ILE A 258 23.24 -7.81 7.36
N ASN A 259 22.79 -6.79 8.08
CA ASN A 259 21.86 -6.89 9.19
C ASN A 259 20.60 -6.08 8.82
N VAL A 260 19.44 -6.68 9.02
CA VAL A 260 18.14 -6.03 8.80
C VAL A 260 17.38 -6.06 10.11
N THR A 261 16.99 -4.89 10.60
CA THR A 261 16.15 -4.75 11.80
C THR A 261 14.69 -4.77 11.36
N ILE A 262 13.89 -5.64 11.94
CA ILE A 262 12.45 -5.77 11.68
C ILE A 262 11.72 -5.36 12.95
N THR A 263 10.78 -4.42 12.83
CA THR A 263 9.94 -3.98 13.94
C THR A 263 8.48 -4.27 13.61
N ALA A 264 7.77 -4.88 14.55
CA ALA A 264 6.33 -5.12 14.46
C ALA A 264 5.63 -4.46 15.64
N VAL A 265 4.50 -3.80 15.39
CA VAL A 265 3.69 -3.12 16.40
C VAL A 265 2.26 -3.61 16.31
N ASP A 266 1.64 -3.93 17.44
CA ASP A 266 0.22 -4.31 17.51
C ASP A 266 -0.72 -3.09 17.58
N MET A 267 -2.03 -3.33 17.67
CA MET A 267 -3.03 -2.27 17.79
C MET A 267 -3.13 -1.62 19.19
N PHE A 268 -2.46 -2.19 20.19
CA PHE A 268 -2.39 -1.69 21.57
C PHE A 268 -1.09 -0.90 21.86
N GLY A 269 -0.14 -0.90 20.91
CA GLY A 269 1.14 -0.21 20.99
C GLY A 269 2.28 -1.05 21.55
N ASN A 270 2.09 -2.36 21.74
CA ASN A 270 3.17 -3.29 22.09
C ASN A 270 4.03 -3.53 20.85
N SER A 271 5.34 -3.76 21.04
CA SER A 271 6.30 -3.76 19.94
C SER A 271 7.40 -4.76 20.12
N ALA A 272 7.72 -5.52 19.07
CA ALA A 272 8.88 -6.39 19.01
C ALA A 272 9.87 -5.93 17.94
N GLU A 273 11.14 -6.19 18.19
CA GLU A 273 12.24 -5.94 17.26
C GLU A 273 13.10 -7.20 17.14
N GLU A 274 13.46 -7.57 15.91
CA GLU A 274 14.33 -8.70 15.60
C GLU A 274 15.37 -8.30 14.54
N GLU A 275 16.65 -8.64 14.77
CA GLU A 275 17.72 -8.42 13.81
C GLU A 275 18.02 -9.70 13.00
N VAL A 276 17.76 -9.67 11.70
CA VAL A 276 18.08 -10.76 10.79
C VAL A 276 19.44 -10.50 10.11
N SER A 277 20.39 -11.39 10.38
CA SER A 277 21.72 -11.39 9.77
C SER A 277 21.75 -12.26 8.50
N VAL A 278 22.11 -11.69 7.34
CA VAL A 278 22.24 -12.43 6.07
C VAL A 278 23.69 -12.39 5.58
N SER A 279 24.28 -13.57 5.36
CA SER A 279 25.62 -13.69 4.76
C SER A 279 25.55 -13.51 3.24
N ILE A 280 26.46 -12.69 2.71
CA ILE A 280 26.60 -12.41 1.29
C ILE A 280 27.79 -13.20 0.75
N SER A 281 27.52 -14.05 -0.23
CA SER A 281 28.57 -14.77 -0.94
C SER A 281 29.36 -13.79 -1.80
N ALA A 282 30.69 -13.86 -1.70
CA ALA A 282 31.53 -13.37 -2.77
C ALA A 282 31.09 -14.06 -4.07
N LEU A 283 31.01 -13.33 -5.17
CA LEU A 283 30.97 -13.97 -6.48
C LEU A 283 32.11 -15.00 -6.49
N PRO A 284 31.90 -16.25 -6.96
CA PRO A 284 33.03 -17.00 -7.44
C PRO A 284 33.57 -16.16 -8.60
N PHE A 285 34.59 -15.33 -8.36
CA PHE A 285 35.43 -14.87 -9.43
C PHE A 285 35.89 -16.17 -10.09
N ASP A 286 35.40 -16.44 -11.30
CA ASP A 286 35.77 -17.65 -12.01
C ASP A 286 37.26 -17.50 -12.36
N VAL A 287 38.12 -17.94 -11.45
CA VAL A 287 39.58 -17.81 -11.51
C VAL A 287 40.11 -18.48 -12.79
N THR A 288 39.31 -19.33 -13.42
CA THR A 288 39.58 -19.91 -14.73
C THR A 288 39.69 -18.87 -15.84
N THR A 289 38.91 -17.78 -15.81
CA THR A 289 38.95 -16.75 -16.87
C THR A 289 40.24 -15.92 -16.79
N ILE A 290 40.72 -15.62 -15.58
CA ILE A 290 41.98 -14.90 -15.38
C ILE A 290 43.19 -15.82 -15.66
N ALA A 291 43.10 -17.11 -15.30
CA ALA A 291 44.14 -18.09 -15.61
C ALA A 291 44.28 -18.32 -17.13
N ILE A 292 43.17 -18.37 -17.89
CA ILE A 292 43.20 -18.53 -19.35
C ILE A 292 43.84 -17.30 -20.02
N ILE A 293 43.53 -16.08 -19.59
CA ILE A 293 44.16 -14.86 -20.13
C ILE A 293 45.66 -14.83 -19.81
N ALA A 294 46.07 -15.19 -18.59
CA ALA A 294 47.49 -15.25 -18.22
C ALA A 294 48.27 -16.31 -19.01
N VAL A 295 47.70 -17.51 -19.23
CA VAL A 295 48.33 -18.58 -20.02
C VAL A 295 48.41 -18.20 -21.50
N VAL A 296 47.38 -17.58 -22.07
CA VAL A 296 47.41 -17.11 -23.48
C VAL A 296 48.44 -16.00 -23.66
N VAL A 297 48.53 -15.04 -22.73
CA VAL A 297 49.53 -13.97 -22.81
C VAL A 297 50.96 -14.53 -22.68
N ILE A 298 51.21 -15.47 -21.75
CA ILE A 298 52.52 -16.12 -21.62
C ILE A 298 52.86 -16.95 -22.86
N ALA A 299 51.91 -17.70 -23.41
CA ALA A 299 52.11 -18.49 -24.63
C ALA A 299 52.39 -17.60 -25.85
N VAL A 300 51.68 -16.49 -26.01
CA VAL A 300 51.91 -15.53 -27.10
C VAL A 300 53.27 -14.84 -26.95
N ILE A 301 53.66 -14.42 -25.73
CA ILE A 301 54.99 -13.86 -25.48
C ILE A 301 56.08 -14.89 -25.77
N GLY A 302 55.89 -16.15 -25.35
CA GLY A 302 56.80 -17.26 -25.64
C GLY A 302 56.96 -17.51 -27.14
N VAL A 303 55.85 -17.57 -27.88
CA VAL A 303 55.86 -17.76 -29.34
C VAL A 303 56.51 -16.58 -30.06
N VAL A 304 56.22 -15.34 -29.66
CA VAL A 304 56.84 -14.14 -30.23
C VAL A 304 58.36 -14.13 -29.98
N LEU A 305 58.82 -14.49 -28.79
CA LEU A 305 60.25 -14.59 -28.49
C LEU A 305 60.96 -15.69 -29.29
N ILE A 306 60.32 -16.85 -29.47
CA ILE A 306 60.86 -17.94 -30.29
C ILE A 306 60.93 -17.54 -31.77
N LEU A 307 59.89 -16.89 -32.30
CA LEU A 307 59.85 -16.42 -33.68
C LEU A 307 60.89 -15.30 -33.94
N LYS A 308 61.15 -14.43 -32.95
CA LYS A 308 62.17 -13.38 -33.06
C LYS A 308 63.59 -13.94 -33.04
N ARG A 309 63.85 -15.03 -32.28
CA ARG A 309 65.15 -15.73 -32.29
C ARG A 309 65.45 -16.49 -33.57
N ARG A 310 64.44 -16.95 -34.32
CA ARG A 310 64.64 -17.66 -35.61
C ARG A 310 64.94 -16.75 -36.81
N LYS A 311 64.76 -15.43 -36.67
CA LYS A 311 65.00 -14.43 -37.72
C LYS A 311 66.30 -13.63 -37.52
N SER A 312 67.07 -13.90 -36.47
CA SER A 312 68.43 -13.39 -36.24
C SER A 312 69.43 -14.51 -36.44
#